data_AF-A0A966EDV6-F1
#
_entry.id   AF-A0A966EDV6-F1
#
_cell.length_a   1.000
_cell.length_b   1.000
_cell.length_c   1.000
_cell.angle_alpha   90.00
_cell.angle_beta   90.00
_cell.angle_gamma   90.00
#
_symmetry.space_group_name_H-M   'P 1'
#
loop_
_entity.id
_entity.type
_entity.pdbx_description
1 polymer ?
#
loop_
_entity_poly.entity_id
_entity_poly.type
_entity_poly.pdbx_seq_one_letter_code
_entity_poly.pdbx_strand_id
1 'polypeptide(L)'
;KYRDYAKWGQDDAMPDDESFDKDFEELTRGRFVLGSPQECYEQLQPYWQELGINHLIFRTHWAGMPVDTAMDSMRLISRELLPELRKV
;
A
#
# COMPACT_ATOMS: atom_id res chain seq x y z
N LYS A 1 -9.96 6.38 2.30
CA LYS A 1 -8.98 6.82 1.27
C LYS A 1 -9.66 7.31 0.00
N TYR A 2 -10.07 6.48 -0.96
CA TYR A 2 -10.57 6.98 -2.26
C TYR A 2 -11.84 7.83 -2.15
N ARG A 3 -12.79 7.46 -1.30
CA ARG A 3 -13.95 8.30 -0.97
C ARG A 3 -13.55 9.66 -0.39
N ASP A 4 -12.48 9.73 0.40
CA ASP A 4 -12.02 10.98 1.01
C ASP A 4 -11.26 11.83 -0.02
N TYR A 5 -10.53 11.19 -0.93
CA TYR A 5 -9.85 11.85 -2.05
C TYR A 5 -10.85 12.45 -3.04
N ALA A 6 -11.91 11.71 -3.39
CA ALA A 6 -13.03 12.23 -4.18
C ALA A 6 -13.74 13.39 -3.47
N LYS A 7 -13.96 13.29 -2.14
CA LYS A 7 -14.50 14.42 -1.35
C LYS A 7 -13.59 15.66 -1.35
N TRP A 8 -12.30 15.49 -1.61
CA TRP A 8 -11.33 16.60 -1.68
C TRP A 8 -11.14 17.12 -3.12
N GLY A 9 -11.92 16.64 -4.09
CA GLY A 9 -11.83 17.08 -5.49
C GLY A 9 -10.60 16.54 -6.23
N GLN A 10 -9.99 15.46 -5.75
CA GLN A 10 -8.80 14.88 -6.37
C GLN A 10 -9.13 14.15 -7.69
N ASP A 11 -10.39 13.80 -7.90
CA ASP A 11 -10.96 13.29 -9.15
C ASP A 11 -10.95 14.34 -10.28
N ASP A 12 -11.15 15.62 -9.98
CA ASP A 12 -11.14 16.71 -10.98
C ASP A 12 -9.77 16.93 -11.65
N ALA A 13 -8.70 16.41 -11.06
CA ALA A 13 -7.32 16.57 -11.52
C ALA A 13 -6.71 15.29 -12.11
N MET A 14 -7.48 14.19 -12.18
CA MET A 14 -7.03 12.91 -12.71
C MET A 14 -7.40 12.77 -14.19
N PRO A 15 -6.60 12.08 -15.01
CA PRO A 15 -6.98 11.77 -16.39
C PRO A 15 -8.26 10.91 -16.44
N ASP A 16 -9.06 11.04 -17.51
CA ASP A 16 -10.38 10.41 -17.63
C ASP A 16 -10.37 8.87 -17.47
N ASP A 17 -9.23 8.20 -17.68
CA ASP A 17 -9.06 6.75 -17.55
C ASP A 17 -8.75 6.29 -16.11
N GLU A 18 -8.55 7.22 -15.19
CA GLU A 18 -8.30 6.98 -13.76
C GLU A 18 -9.55 7.23 -12.90
N SER A 19 -10.64 6.52 -13.20
CA SER A 19 -11.86 6.54 -12.38
C SER A 19 -11.74 5.71 -11.09
N PHE A 20 -12.33 6.20 -10.00
CA PHE A 20 -12.51 5.47 -8.73
C PHE A 20 -13.72 4.52 -8.71
N ASP A 21 -14.47 4.42 -9.82
CA ASP A 21 -15.66 3.57 -9.97
C ASP A 21 -15.35 2.15 -10.51
N LYS A 22 -14.08 1.74 -10.43
CA LYS A 22 -13.64 0.39 -10.81
C LYS A 22 -13.82 -0.58 -9.64
N ASP A 23 -13.86 -1.87 -9.93
CA ASP A 23 -13.92 -2.90 -8.90
C ASP A 23 -12.73 -2.84 -7.94
N PHE A 24 -12.94 -3.20 -6.68
CA PHE A 24 -11.93 -3.05 -5.61
C PHE A 24 -10.60 -3.73 -5.94
N GLU A 25 -10.64 -4.92 -6.53
CA GLU A 25 -9.42 -5.63 -6.95
C GLU A 25 -8.65 -4.89 -8.04
N GLU A 26 -9.34 -4.24 -8.98
CA GLU A 26 -8.69 -3.46 -10.04
C GLU A 26 -8.13 -2.15 -9.52
N LEU A 27 -8.84 -1.49 -8.60
CA LEU A 27 -8.35 -0.28 -7.94
C LEU A 27 -7.14 -0.54 -7.05
N THR A 28 -6.97 -1.76 -6.54
CA THR A 28 -5.89 -2.08 -5.61
C THR A 28 -4.64 -2.61 -6.30
N ARG A 29 -4.80 -3.25 -7.46
CA ARG A 29 -3.72 -3.86 -8.24
C ARG A 29 -2.59 -2.87 -8.53
N GLY A 30 -1.39 -3.17 -8.01
CA GLY A 30 -0.20 -2.34 -8.19
C GLY A 30 -0.24 -0.97 -7.48
N ARG A 31 -1.31 -0.66 -6.73
CA ARG A 31 -1.49 0.62 -6.04
C ARG A 31 -1.27 0.51 -4.53
N PHE A 32 -1.40 -0.69 -3.97
CA PHE A 32 -1.23 -0.96 -2.55
C PHE A 32 -0.53 -2.28 -2.31
N VAL A 33 0.10 -2.38 -1.15
CA VAL A 33 0.57 -3.63 -0.56
C VAL A 33 -0.33 -3.91 0.64
N LEU A 34 -1.20 -4.92 0.52
CA LEU A 34 -2.21 -5.25 1.52
C LEU A 34 -2.27 -6.76 1.70
N GLY A 35 -2.39 -7.21 2.95
CA GLY A 35 -2.50 -8.62 3.32
C GLY A 35 -1.77 -8.95 4.61
N SER A 36 -1.55 -10.23 4.82
CA SER A 36 -0.64 -10.78 5.82
C SER A 36 0.82 -10.37 5.54
N PRO A 37 1.74 -10.49 6.53
CA PRO A 37 3.15 -10.20 6.31
C PRO A 37 3.77 -11.00 5.16
N GLN A 38 3.38 -12.26 4.98
CA GLN A 38 3.85 -13.11 3.88
C GLN A 38 3.36 -12.59 2.52
N GLU A 39 2.08 -12.29 2.38
CA GLU A 39 1.53 -11.72 1.13
C GLU A 39 2.16 -10.36 0.82
N CYS A 40 2.44 -9.55 1.85
CA CYS A 40 3.14 -8.28 1.68
C CYS A 40 4.58 -8.47 1.18
N TYR A 41 5.30 -9.47 1.69
CA TYR A 41 6.65 -9.81 1.22
C TYR A 41 6.63 -10.21 -0.26
N GLU A 42 5.72 -11.10 -0.65
CA GLU A 42 5.57 -11.57 -2.03
C GLU A 42 5.21 -10.43 -3.00
N GLN A 43 4.32 -9.52 -2.58
CA GLN A 43 3.98 -8.33 -3.35
C GLN A 43 5.17 -7.37 -3.52
N LEU A 44 6.08 -7.32 -2.53
CA LEU A 44 7.24 -6.44 -2.60
C LEU A 44 8.41 -7.05 -3.39
N GLN A 45 8.45 -8.38 -3.51
CA GLN A 45 9.58 -9.11 -4.07
C GLN A 45 10.02 -8.68 -5.48
N PRO A 46 9.10 -8.41 -6.42
CA PRO A 46 9.49 -7.94 -7.76
C PRO A 46 10.29 -6.63 -7.73
N TYR A 47 10.08 -5.75 -6.75
CA TYR A 47 10.73 -4.43 -6.72
C TYR A 47 12.26 -4.53 -6.56
N TRP A 48 12.75 -5.43 -5.71
CA TRP A 48 14.20 -5.61 -5.57
C TRP A 48 14.76 -6.59 -6.60
N GLN A 49 14.00 -7.61 -7.02
CA GLN A 49 14.46 -8.61 -7.99
C GLN A 49 14.56 -8.08 -9.42
N GLU A 50 13.60 -7.26 -9.84
CA GLU A 50 13.50 -6.80 -11.23
C GLU A 50 14.01 -5.38 -11.41
N LEU A 51 13.81 -4.51 -10.41
CA LEU A 51 14.10 -3.07 -10.51
C LEU A 51 15.32 -2.65 -9.69
N GLY A 52 15.89 -3.53 -8.87
CA GLY A 52 17.06 -3.24 -8.03
C GLY A 52 16.78 -2.24 -6.90
N ILE A 53 15.52 -2.11 -6.47
CA ILE A 53 15.14 -1.22 -5.36
C ILE A 53 15.74 -1.74 -4.05
N ASN A 54 16.42 -0.85 -3.32
CA ASN A 54 17.06 -1.16 -2.03
C ASN A 54 16.57 -0.26 -0.87
N HIS A 55 15.60 0.61 -1.13
CA HIS A 55 15.03 1.51 -0.13
C HIS A 55 13.52 1.58 -0.29
N LEU A 56 12.80 1.20 0.77
CA LEU A 56 11.34 1.15 0.81
C LEU A 56 10.83 2.07 1.91
N ILE A 57 9.85 2.91 1.58
CA ILE A 57 9.17 3.80 2.53
C ILE A 57 7.70 3.39 2.59
N PHE A 58 7.24 2.97 3.77
CA PHE A 58 5.87 2.51 3.97
C PHE A 58 5.02 3.57 4.66
N ARG A 59 3.84 3.85 4.11
CA ARG A 59 2.80 4.65 4.76
C ARG A 59 1.67 3.74 5.21
N THR A 60 1.58 3.49 6.51
CA THR A 60 0.57 2.60 7.11
C THR A 60 -0.73 3.30 7.49
N HIS A 61 -0.80 4.62 7.32
CA HIS A 61 -1.97 5.42 7.67
C HIS A 61 -2.55 6.14 6.46
N TRP A 62 -3.86 6.37 6.47
CA TRP A 62 -4.54 7.24 5.53
C TRP A 62 -5.70 7.99 6.21
N ALA A 63 -6.16 9.05 5.55
CA ALA A 63 -7.29 9.85 6.02
C ALA A 63 -8.51 8.98 6.33
N GLY A 64 -9.09 9.18 7.51
CA GLY A 64 -10.23 8.41 8.01
C GLY A 64 -9.89 7.04 8.60
N MET A 65 -8.63 6.61 8.61
CA MET A 65 -8.21 5.36 9.26
C MET A 65 -8.00 5.57 10.77
N PRO A 66 -8.50 4.66 11.63
CA PRO A 66 -8.16 4.66 13.05
C PRO A 66 -6.63 4.55 13.23
N VAL A 67 -6.09 5.37 14.14
CA VAL A 67 -4.65 5.39 14.41
C VAL A 67 -4.16 4.03 14.91
N ASP A 68 -4.93 3.36 15.76
CA ASP A 68 -4.55 2.05 16.32
C ASP A 68 -4.34 1.01 15.23
N THR A 69 -5.16 0.99 14.18
CA THR A 69 -4.99 0.09 13.05
C THR A 69 -3.67 0.35 12.33
N ALA A 70 -3.30 1.63 12.12
CA ALA A 70 -2.01 1.96 11.50
C ALA A 70 -0.81 1.59 12.39
N MET A 71 -0.97 1.74 13.72
CA MET A 71 0.04 1.31 14.70
C MET A 71 0.20 -0.21 14.69
N ASP A 72 -0.89 -0.97 14.59
CA ASP A 72 -0.86 -2.44 14.52
C ASP A 72 -0.18 -2.92 13.24
N SER A 73 -0.45 -2.30 12.09
CA SER A 73 0.29 -2.57 10.85
C SER A 73 1.79 -2.30 11.01
N MET A 74 2.18 -1.19 11.64
CA MET A 74 3.61 -0.92 11.91
C MET A 74 4.25 -1.98 12.82
N ARG A 75 3.52 -2.47 13.83
CA ARG A 75 3.99 -3.56 14.70
C ARG A 75 4.18 -4.87 13.94
N LEU A 76 3.26 -5.23 13.06
CA LEU A 76 3.39 -6.42 12.20
C LEU A 76 4.56 -6.28 11.23
N ILE A 77 4.69 -5.13 10.57
CA ILE A 77 5.83 -4.85 9.68
C ILE A 77 7.14 -5.01 10.45
N SER A 78 7.25 -4.43 11.64
CA SER A 78 8.47 -4.49 12.44
C SER A 78 8.80 -5.92 12.93
N ARG A 79 7.80 -6.72 13.30
CA ARG A 79 8.02 -8.03 13.93
C ARG A 79 8.18 -9.16 12.92
N GLU A 80 7.51 -9.08 11.78
CA GLU A 80 7.36 -10.23 10.87
C GLU A 80 7.88 -9.93 9.46
N LEU A 81 7.63 -8.75 8.90
CA LEU A 81 8.06 -8.44 7.54
C LEU A 81 9.51 -7.95 7.46
N LEU A 82 9.89 -7.00 8.31
CA LEU A 82 11.21 -6.37 8.29
C LEU A 82 12.36 -7.39 8.52
N PRO A 83 12.23 -8.41 9.39
CA PRO A 83 13.25 -9.46 9.50
C PRO A 83 13.47 -10.23 8.20
N GLU A 84 12.41 -10.54 7.46
CA GLU A 84 12.51 -11.24 6.17
C GLU A 84 13.14 -10.35 5.10
N LEU A 85 12.74 -9.08 5.03
CA LEU A 85 13.33 -8.11 4.09
C LEU A 85 14.84 -7.90 4.32
N ARG A 86 15.34 -8.07 5.54
CA ARG A 86 16.77 -7.94 5.86
C ARG A 86 17.62 -9.15 5.44
N LYS A 87 17.00 -10.26 5.05
CA LYS A 87 17.71 -11.45 4.55
C LYS A 87 18.06 -11.36 3.06
N VAL A 88 17.52 -10.36 2.38
CA VAL A 88 17.71 -10.07 0.95
C VAL A 88 18.87 -9.10 0.78
#